data_AF-A0A4U9J175-F1
#
_entry.id   AF-A0A4U9J175-F1
#
_cell.length_a   1.000
_cell.length_b   1.000
_cell.length_c   1.000
_cell.angle_alpha   90.00
_cell.angle_beta   90.00
_cell.angle_gamma   90.00
#
_symmetry.space_group_name_H-M   'P 1'
#
loop_
_entity.id
_entity.type
_entity.pdbx_description
1 polymer ?
#
loop_
_entity_poly.entity_id
_entity_poly.type
_entity_poly.pdbx_seq_one_letter_code
_entity_poly.pdbx_strand_id
1 'polypeptide(L)'
;MAQFAGAFCAAALVYGLYYNLFIDFEQTHHMVRGSTESLELAGIFSTYPNPHINFVQAFAVEMVITAILMGVIMALGDDGNGIPRGPLAPLLIGLLIAVIGASMGPLTGFAMNPARDLGPKTFAFFAGWGEVAFTGAKDIPYFLVPLFGPIVGASLGAFGYRKLIGRHLPCDTCVVEGEEKPLHN
;
A
#
# COMPACT_ATOMS: atom_id res chain seq x y z
N MET A 1 3.56 10.97 10.26
CA MET A 1 3.49 12.34 9.71
C MET A 1 4.34 12.53 8.46
N ALA A 2 5.65 12.23 8.47
CA ALA A 2 6.53 12.43 7.31
C ALA A 2 6.04 11.73 6.02
N GLN A 3 5.64 10.45 6.10
CA GLN A 3 5.14 9.69 4.94
C GLN A 3 3.88 10.32 4.32
N PHE A 4 2.93 10.74 5.16
CA PHE A 4 1.71 11.40 4.72
C PHE A 4 2.01 12.74 4.03
N ALA A 5 2.84 13.59 4.67
CA ALA A 5 3.23 14.88 4.11
C ALA A 5 3.97 14.72 2.77
N GLY A 6 4.88 13.74 2.68
CA GLY A 6 5.58 13.41 1.45
C GLY A 6 4.63 13.00 0.33
N ALA A 7 3.67 12.12 0.61
CA ALA A 7 2.69 11.69 -0.39
C ALA A 7 1.75 12.82 -0.84
N PHE A 8 1.33 13.69 0.09
CA PHE A 8 0.56 14.90 -0.23
C PHE A 8 1.35 15.86 -1.14
N CYS A 9 2.60 16.18 -0.78
CA CYS A 9 3.44 17.08 -1.57
C CYS A 9 3.77 16.50 -2.95
N ALA A 10 3.99 15.19 -3.04
CA ALA A 10 4.21 14.51 -4.31
C ALA A 10 2.97 14.60 -5.22
N ALA A 11 1.77 14.40 -4.67
CA ALA A 11 0.52 14.58 -5.43
C ALA A 11 0.36 16.02 -5.93
N ALA A 12 0.62 17.01 -5.08
CA ALA A 12 0.57 18.43 -5.46
C ALA A 12 1.58 18.78 -6.56
N LEU A 13 2.80 18.26 -6.46
CA LEU A 13 3.84 18.44 -7.48
C LEU A 13 3.42 17.83 -8.83
N VAL A 14 2.96 16.58 -8.83
CA VAL A 14 2.51 15.90 -10.06
C VAL A 14 1.34 16.64 -10.69
N TYR A 15 0.35 17.07 -9.90
CA TYR A 15 -0.74 17.89 -10.40
C TYR A 15 -0.24 19.22 -11.00
N GLY A 16 0.72 19.89 -10.36
CA GLY A 16 1.33 21.11 -10.90
C GLY A 16 2.01 20.90 -12.25
N LEU A 17 2.73 19.79 -12.42
CA LEU A 17 3.39 19.43 -13.69
C LEU A 17 2.38 19.10 -14.79
N TYR A 18 1.23 18.50 -14.43
CA TYR A 18 0.18 18.09 -15.36
C TYR A 18 -1.00 19.07 -15.41
N TYR A 19 -0.89 20.27 -14.81
CA TYR A 19 -2.01 21.16 -14.52
C TYR A 19 -2.90 21.43 -15.75
N ASN A 20 -2.29 21.84 -16.87
CA ASN A 20 -3.02 22.14 -18.09
C ASN A 20 -3.71 20.91 -18.68
N LEU A 21 -3.08 19.72 -18.60
CA LEU A 21 -3.66 18.48 -19.12
C LEU A 21 -4.93 18.09 -18.36
N PHE A 22 -5.00 18.33 -17.05
CA PHE A 22 -6.23 18.11 -16.29
C PHE A 22 -7.36 19.03 -16.77
N ILE A 23 -7.08 20.34 -16.92
CA ILE A 23 -8.10 21.31 -17.36
C ILE A 23 -8.58 21.00 -18.78
N ASP A 24 -7.67 20.72 -19.70
CA ASP A 24 -8.00 20.44 -21.10
C ASP A 24 -8.80 19.14 -21.24
N PHE A 25 -8.45 18.10 -20.47
CA PHE A 25 -9.18 16.84 -20.46
C PHE A 25 -10.60 17.02 -19.89
N GLU A 26 -10.75 17.75 -18.78
CA GLU A 26 -12.06 18.05 -18.19
C GLU A 26 -12.97 18.80 -19.17
N GLN A 27 -12.42 19.79 -19.87
CA GLN A 27 -13.17 20.55 -20.88
C GLN A 27 -13.57 19.68 -22.08
N THR A 28 -12.63 18.88 -22.60
CA THR A 28 -12.83 18.03 -23.79
C THR A 28 -13.87 16.94 -23.54
N HIS A 29 -13.86 16.35 -22.34
CA HIS A 29 -14.78 15.28 -21.96
C HIS A 29 -16.03 15.79 -21.22
N HIS A 30 -16.23 17.11 -21.13
CA HIS A 30 -17.33 17.74 -20.41
C HIS A 30 -17.48 17.24 -18.96
N MET A 31 -16.35 16.99 -18.30
CA MET A 31 -16.31 16.52 -16.93
C MET A 31 -16.30 17.70 -15.95
N VAL A 32 -17.17 17.61 -14.94
CA VAL A 32 -17.22 18.60 -13.87
C VAL A 32 -16.41 18.05 -12.68
N ARG A 33 -15.29 18.70 -12.35
CA ARG A 33 -14.49 18.30 -11.19
C ARG A 33 -15.33 18.29 -9.91
N GLY A 34 -15.26 17.19 -9.16
CA GLY A 34 -16.08 16.94 -7.97
C GLY A 34 -17.38 16.18 -8.22
N SER A 35 -17.74 15.93 -9.49
CA SER A 35 -18.83 15.02 -9.83
C SER A 35 -18.41 13.55 -9.70
N THR A 36 -19.37 12.63 -9.77
CA THR A 36 -19.09 11.18 -9.72
C THR A 36 -18.23 10.73 -10.90
N GLU A 37 -18.46 11.30 -12.08
CA GLU A 37 -17.69 11.02 -13.30
C GLU A 37 -16.23 11.46 -13.14
N SER A 38 -15.98 12.55 -12.39
CA SER A 38 -14.62 13.06 -12.13
C SER A 38 -13.74 12.15 -11.27
N LEU A 39 -14.31 11.08 -10.68
CA LEU A 39 -13.54 10.08 -9.93
C LEU A 39 -12.47 9.38 -10.75
N GLU A 40 -12.66 9.27 -12.07
CA GLU A 40 -11.65 8.73 -12.97
C GLU A 40 -10.34 9.52 -12.86
N LEU A 41 -10.42 10.85 -12.89
CA LEU A 41 -9.26 11.73 -12.74
C LEU A 41 -8.75 11.78 -11.29
N ALA A 42 -9.65 11.68 -10.30
CA ALA A 42 -9.24 11.55 -8.90
C ALA A 42 -8.41 10.27 -8.67
N GLY A 43 -8.66 9.22 -9.46
CA GLY A 43 -7.99 7.93 -9.46
C GLY A 43 -6.50 7.99 -9.81
N ILE A 44 -6.04 9.09 -10.42
CA ILE A 44 -4.62 9.33 -10.69
C ILE A 44 -3.83 9.50 -9.37
N PHE A 45 -4.45 10.11 -8.36
CA PHE A 45 -3.80 10.40 -7.08
C PHE A 45 -3.89 9.24 -6.09
N SER A 46 -5.05 8.60 -6.04
CA SER A 46 -5.42 7.65 -5.01
C SER A 46 -6.30 6.55 -5.55
N THR A 47 -6.62 5.57 -4.72
CA THR A 47 -7.34 4.38 -5.14
C THR A 47 -8.85 4.49 -4.93
N TYR A 48 -9.61 3.75 -5.74
CA TYR A 48 -11.06 3.59 -5.67
C TYR A 48 -11.43 2.15 -6.02
N PRO A 49 -12.56 1.62 -5.51
CA PRO A 49 -12.92 0.23 -5.72
C PRO A 49 -13.46 0.04 -7.14
N ASN A 50 -13.27 -1.15 -7.68
CA ASN A 50 -13.93 -1.58 -8.90
C ASN A 50 -15.46 -1.39 -8.76
N PRO A 51 -16.16 -0.95 -9.83
CA PRO A 51 -17.61 -0.77 -9.79
C PRO A 51 -18.40 -2.01 -9.32
N HIS A 52 -17.87 -3.21 -9.54
CA HIS A 52 -18.54 -4.49 -9.27
C HIS A 52 -18.25 -5.07 -7.88
N ILE A 53 -17.44 -4.40 -7.05
CA ILE A 53 -17.16 -4.86 -5.68
C ILE A 53 -17.68 -3.89 -4.64
N ASN A 54 -18.09 -4.44 -3.50
CA ASN A 54 -18.56 -3.67 -2.36
C ASN A 54 -17.43 -3.34 -1.37
N PHE A 55 -17.77 -2.55 -0.35
CA PHE A 55 -16.83 -2.09 0.68
C PHE A 55 -16.10 -3.24 1.39
N VAL A 56 -16.81 -4.30 1.78
CA VAL A 56 -16.24 -5.45 2.51
C VAL A 56 -15.29 -6.24 1.60
N GLN A 57 -15.67 -6.42 0.34
CA GLN A 57 -14.81 -7.08 -0.64
C GLN A 57 -13.53 -6.27 -0.89
N ALA A 58 -13.64 -4.95 -1.07
CA ALA A 58 -12.47 -4.08 -1.23
C ALA A 58 -11.56 -4.10 0.03
N PHE A 59 -12.15 -4.08 1.22
CA PHE A 59 -11.41 -4.24 2.48
C PHE A 59 -10.65 -5.57 2.52
N ALA A 60 -11.30 -6.67 2.14
CA ALA A 60 -10.68 -7.99 2.11
C ALA A 60 -9.51 -8.05 1.13
N VAL A 61 -9.66 -7.45 -0.06
CA VAL A 61 -8.58 -7.35 -1.06
C VAL A 61 -7.39 -6.62 -0.46
N GLU A 62 -7.57 -5.38 0.02
CA GLU A 62 -6.47 -4.56 0.59
C GLU A 62 -5.80 -5.25 1.77
N MET A 63 -6.58 -5.92 2.64
CA MET A 63 -6.05 -6.69 3.76
C MET A 63 -5.18 -7.86 3.27
N VAL A 64 -5.66 -8.68 2.32
CA VAL A 64 -4.94 -9.86 1.84
C VAL A 64 -3.66 -9.47 1.11
N ILE A 65 -3.73 -8.52 0.18
CA ILE A 65 -2.55 -8.12 -0.60
C ILE A 65 -1.48 -7.46 0.27
N THR A 66 -1.88 -6.71 1.31
CA THR A 66 -0.94 -6.11 2.26
C THR A 66 -0.34 -7.14 3.21
N ALA A 67 -1.09 -8.19 3.57
CA ALA A 67 -0.55 -9.31 4.33
C ALA A 67 0.53 -10.06 3.54
N ILE A 68 0.29 -10.29 2.25
CA ILE A 68 1.30 -10.88 1.35
C ILE A 68 2.51 -9.95 1.25
N LEU A 69 2.29 -8.66 1.00
CA LEU A 69 3.35 -7.66 0.90
C LEU A 69 4.26 -7.69 2.15
N MET A 70 3.68 -7.60 3.34
CA MET A 70 4.45 -7.57 4.58
C MET A 70 5.12 -8.90 4.89
N GLY A 71 4.44 -10.03 4.65
CA GLY A 71 5.03 -11.35 4.86
C GLY A 71 6.26 -11.58 3.97
N VAL A 72 6.21 -11.16 2.70
CA VAL A 72 7.33 -11.31 1.77
C VAL A 72 8.42 -10.26 2.01
N ILE A 73 8.08 -9.02 2.41
CA ILE A 73 9.09 -8.04 2.85
C ILE A 73 9.92 -8.60 4.01
N MET A 74 9.25 -9.20 5.02
CA MET A 74 9.96 -9.85 6.11
C MET A 74 10.81 -11.03 5.62
N ALA A 75 10.27 -11.87 4.73
CA ALA A 75 11.01 -13.00 4.17
C ALA A 75 12.25 -12.60 3.38
N LEU A 76 12.19 -11.50 2.63
CA LEU A 76 13.29 -10.97 1.82
C LEU A 76 14.32 -10.21 2.66
N GLY A 77 13.90 -9.63 3.78
CA GLY A 77 14.76 -8.92 4.73
C GLY A 77 15.34 -9.79 5.84
N ASP A 78 14.93 -11.05 5.94
CA ASP A 78 15.47 -12.02 6.92
C ASP A 78 16.66 -12.77 6.31
N ASP A 79 17.86 -12.45 6.80
CA ASP A 79 19.11 -13.08 6.37
C ASP A 79 19.25 -14.54 6.84
N GLY A 80 18.43 -15.00 7.79
CA GLY A 80 18.34 -16.41 8.19
C GLY A 80 17.44 -17.25 7.28
N ASN A 81 16.74 -16.63 6.33
CA ASN A 81 15.80 -17.29 5.44
C ASN A 81 16.45 -17.71 4.10
N GLY A 82 17.39 -18.64 4.13
CA GLY A 82 18.18 -19.02 2.95
C GLY A 82 19.29 -18.01 2.66
N ILE A 83 19.70 -17.86 1.39
CA ILE A 83 20.82 -16.97 1.04
C ILE A 83 20.41 -15.49 1.21
N PRO A 84 21.17 -14.69 1.98
CA PRO A 84 20.95 -13.24 2.12
C PRO A 84 20.86 -12.53 0.77
N ARG A 85 19.87 -11.65 0.62
CA ARG A 85 19.61 -10.94 -0.64
C ARG A 85 20.48 -9.68 -0.76
N GLY A 86 20.96 -9.17 0.37
CA GLY A 86 21.79 -7.96 0.44
C GLY A 86 21.20 -6.82 -0.41
N PRO A 87 21.96 -6.27 -1.38
CA PRO A 87 21.51 -5.13 -2.17
C PRO A 87 20.35 -5.45 -3.15
N LEU A 88 20.01 -6.73 -3.38
CA LEU A 88 18.90 -7.11 -4.24
C LEU A 88 17.54 -7.00 -3.54
N ALA A 89 17.49 -6.94 -2.21
CA ALA A 89 16.21 -6.93 -1.48
C ALA A 89 15.26 -5.80 -1.92
N PRO A 90 15.69 -4.54 -2.09
CA PRO A 90 14.80 -3.46 -2.56
C PRO A 90 14.23 -3.70 -3.97
N LEU A 91 15.04 -4.26 -4.89
CA LEU A 91 14.60 -4.60 -6.25
C LEU A 91 13.51 -5.67 -6.21
N LEU A 92 13.72 -6.72 -5.41
CA LEU A 92 12.76 -7.82 -5.25
C LEU A 92 11.45 -7.35 -4.61
N ILE A 93 11.51 -6.42 -3.65
CA ILE A 93 10.31 -5.79 -3.07
C ILE A 93 9.57 -4.96 -4.14
N GLY A 94 10.30 -4.23 -4.99
CA GLY A 94 9.69 -3.50 -6.11
C GLY A 94 8.99 -4.43 -7.12
N LEU A 95 9.62 -5.56 -7.47
CA LEU A 95 9.02 -6.58 -8.33
C LEU A 95 7.78 -7.24 -7.69
N LEU A 96 7.83 -7.51 -6.39
CA LEU A 96 6.67 -7.99 -5.64
C LEU A 96 5.49 -7.02 -5.74
N ILE A 97 5.72 -5.73 -5.49
CA ILE A 97 4.68 -4.70 -5.61
C ILE A 97 4.13 -4.65 -7.04
N ALA A 98 4.98 -4.77 -8.06
CA ALA A 98 4.55 -4.80 -9.46
C ALA A 98 3.65 -6.01 -9.77
N VAL A 99 4.00 -7.20 -9.28
CA VAL A 99 3.20 -8.43 -9.48
C VAL A 99 1.86 -8.34 -8.74
N ILE A 100 1.84 -7.81 -7.51
CA ILE A 100 0.60 -7.59 -6.77
C ILE A 100 -0.28 -6.58 -7.52
N GLY A 101 0.29 -5.46 -7.97
CA GLY A 101 -0.45 -4.45 -8.72
C GLY A 101 -0.99 -4.96 -10.04
N ALA A 102 -0.22 -5.75 -10.79
CA ALA A 102 -0.66 -6.33 -12.06
C ALA A 102 -1.80 -7.36 -11.88
N SER A 103 -1.78 -8.14 -10.79
CA SER A 103 -2.76 -9.20 -10.56
C SER A 103 -4.03 -8.70 -9.87
N MET A 104 -3.91 -7.81 -8.87
CA MET A 104 -5.01 -7.39 -8.00
C MET A 104 -5.41 -5.93 -8.17
N GLY A 105 -4.63 -5.15 -8.94
CA GLY A 105 -4.90 -3.74 -9.16
C GLY A 105 -6.27 -3.41 -9.77
N PRO A 106 -6.82 -4.20 -10.70
CA PRO A 106 -8.17 -3.96 -11.22
C PRO A 106 -9.29 -4.00 -10.16
N LEU A 107 -9.04 -4.55 -8.97
CA LEU A 107 -10.04 -4.65 -7.89
C LEU A 107 -10.09 -3.37 -7.05
N THR A 108 -8.94 -2.91 -6.55
CA THR A 108 -8.89 -1.79 -5.58
C THR A 108 -7.80 -0.77 -5.87
N GLY A 109 -7.01 -0.91 -6.93
CA GLY A 109 -5.85 -0.05 -7.19
C GLY A 109 -4.63 -0.33 -6.31
N PHE A 110 -4.60 -1.45 -5.60
CA PHE A 110 -3.47 -1.96 -4.79
C PHE A 110 -2.86 -0.90 -3.86
N ALA A 111 -3.70 -0.27 -3.01
CA ALA A 111 -3.25 0.84 -2.17
C ALA A 111 -2.12 0.42 -1.23
N MET A 112 -2.34 -0.64 -0.43
CA MET A 112 -1.38 -1.33 0.45
C MET A 112 -0.62 -0.45 1.45
N ASN A 113 -0.90 0.84 1.49
CA ASN A 113 -0.18 1.84 2.25
C ASN A 113 -1.12 3.03 2.56
N PRO A 114 -1.43 3.27 3.85
CA PRO A 114 -2.34 4.34 4.23
C PRO A 114 -1.87 5.75 3.83
N ALA A 115 -0.55 6.02 3.89
CA ALA A 115 0.00 7.33 3.52
C ALA A 115 -0.07 7.58 2.01
N ARG A 116 0.19 6.53 1.20
CA ARG A 116 0.13 6.54 -0.27
C ARG A 116 -1.27 6.84 -0.81
N ASP A 117 -2.30 6.58 -0.02
CA ASP A 117 -3.69 6.81 -0.42
C ASP A 117 -4.27 8.07 0.25
N LEU A 118 -4.18 8.21 1.57
CA LEU A 118 -4.80 9.31 2.30
C LEU A 118 -4.18 10.68 2.00
N GLY A 119 -2.85 10.75 1.83
CA GLY A 119 -2.15 12.00 1.50
C GLY A 119 -2.63 12.58 0.17
N PRO A 120 -2.54 11.81 -0.93
CA PRO A 120 -3.06 12.25 -2.23
C PRO A 120 -4.58 12.46 -2.28
N LYS A 121 -5.38 11.71 -1.51
CA LYS A 121 -6.83 12.00 -1.35
C LYS A 121 -7.08 13.37 -0.74
N THR A 122 -6.33 13.71 0.31
CA THR A 122 -6.41 15.01 0.97
C THR A 122 -6.04 16.13 -0.01
N PHE A 123 -5.01 15.91 -0.83
CA PHE A 123 -4.67 16.85 -1.90
C PHE A 123 -5.83 16.99 -2.91
N ALA A 124 -6.34 15.88 -3.44
CA ALA A 124 -7.44 15.89 -4.43
C ALA A 124 -8.69 16.60 -3.89
N PHE A 125 -9.03 16.39 -2.61
CA PHE A 125 -10.10 17.11 -1.93
C PHE A 125 -9.93 18.64 -2.06
N PHE A 126 -8.75 19.17 -1.72
CA PHE A 126 -8.44 20.60 -1.83
C PHE A 126 -8.28 21.09 -3.28
N ALA A 127 -7.89 20.21 -4.20
CA ALA A 127 -7.70 20.53 -5.62
C ALA A 127 -9.03 20.60 -6.42
N GLY A 128 -10.17 20.50 -5.74
CA GLY A 128 -11.49 20.73 -6.31
C GLY A 128 -12.34 19.46 -6.51
N TRP A 129 -11.81 18.27 -6.25
CA TRP A 129 -12.63 17.05 -6.24
C TRP A 129 -13.55 16.99 -5.01
N GLY A 130 -13.27 17.73 -3.93
CA GLY A 130 -14.15 17.79 -2.77
C GLY A 130 -14.46 16.41 -2.18
N GLU A 131 -15.68 16.24 -1.67
CA GLU A 131 -16.06 15.05 -0.89
C GLU A 131 -15.91 13.73 -1.66
N VAL A 132 -16.09 13.73 -2.99
CA VAL A 132 -15.95 12.49 -3.79
C VAL A 132 -14.55 11.91 -3.71
N ALA A 133 -13.52 12.72 -3.44
CA ALA A 133 -12.16 12.22 -3.24
C ALA A 133 -12.04 11.23 -2.07
N PHE A 134 -12.83 11.45 -1.01
CA PHE A 134 -12.85 10.58 0.17
C PHE A 134 -13.92 9.49 0.05
N THR A 135 -15.10 9.82 -0.47
CA THR A 135 -16.21 8.88 -0.50
C THR A 135 -16.06 7.85 -1.62
N GLY A 136 -15.44 8.22 -2.74
CA GLY A 136 -15.42 7.39 -3.94
C GLY A 136 -16.79 7.20 -4.58
N ALA A 137 -17.72 8.14 -4.33
CA ALA A 137 -19.15 8.03 -4.69
C ALA A 137 -19.79 6.71 -4.21
N LYS A 138 -19.42 6.28 -3.00
CA LYS A 138 -20.03 5.15 -2.30
C LYS A 138 -20.73 5.64 -1.04
N ASP A 139 -21.74 4.90 -0.60
CA ASP A 139 -22.51 5.22 0.63
C ASP A 139 -21.61 5.20 1.88
N ILE A 140 -20.69 4.24 1.94
CA ILE A 140 -19.66 4.17 2.98
C ILE A 140 -18.40 4.83 2.42
N PRO A 141 -17.83 5.82 3.12
CA PRO A 141 -16.65 6.53 2.63
C PRO A 141 -15.49 5.58 2.33
N TYR A 142 -15.09 5.49 1.06
CA TYR A 142 -14.12 4.50 0.62
C TYR A 142 -12.72 4.67 1.23
N PHE A 143 -12.32 5.90 1.58
CA PHE A 143 -10.99 6.15 2.17
C PHE A 143 -10.69 5.31 3.43
N LEU A 144 -11.73 4.80 4.11
CA LEU A 144 -11.58 3.90 5.25
C LEU A 144 -10.93 2.55 4.86
N VAL A 145 -11.16 2.06 3.64
CA VAL A 145 -10.61 0.79 3.15
C VAL A 145 -9.07 0.88 3.00
N PRO A 146 -8.50 1.80 2.20
CA PRO A 146 -7.05 1.96 2.12
C PRO A 146 -6.38 2.43 3.41
N LEU A 147 -7.15 2.99 4.35
CA LEU A 147 -6.62 3.40 5.65
C LEU A 147 -6.45 2.21 6.61
N PHE A 148 -7.50 1.40 6.80
CA PHE A 148 -7.50 0.35 7.81
C PHE A 148 -7.20 -1.04 7.27
N GLY A 149 -7.61 -1.36 6.03
CA GLY A 149 -7.35 -2.65 5.39
C GLY A 149 -5.85 -2.99 5.37
N PRO A 150 -4.98 -2.09 4.89
CA PRO A 150 -3.55 -2.29 4.92
C PRO A 150 -2.95 -2.44 6.33
N ILE A 151 -3.44 -1.73 7.34
CA ILE A 151 -2.92 -1.86 8.72
C ILE A 151 -3.21 -3.25 9.28
N VAL A 152 -4.44 -3.74 9.09
CA VAL A 152 -4.84 -5.09 9.50
C VAL A 152 -4.04 -6.12 8.71
N GLY A 153 -3.97 -5.97 7.38
CA GLY A 153 -3.20 -6.85 6.50
C GLY A 153 -1.74 -6.95 6.89
N ALA A 154 -1.07 -5.81 7.08
CA ALA A 154 0.33 -5.75 7.50
C ALA A 154 0.59 -6.49 8.81
N SER A 155 -0.30 -6.31 9.79
CA SER A 155 -0.23 -6.99 11.10
C SER A 155 -0.36 -8.51 10.94
N LEU A 156 -1.33 -8.96 10.14
CA LEU A 156 -1.55 -10.38 9.86
C LEU A 156 -0.38 -11.00 9.08
N GLY A 157 0.15 -10.30 8.08
CA GLY A 157 1.30 -10.74 7.29
C GLY A 157 2.54 -10.91 8.14
N ALA A 158 2.83 -9.92 8.99
CA ALA A 158 3.97 -9.97 9.90
C ALA A 158 3.84 -11.10 10.94
N PHE A 159 2.64 -11.26 11.53
CA PHE A 159 2.35 -12.36 12.44
C PHE A 159 2.49 -13.73 11.75
N GLY A 160 1.90 -13.86 10.56
CA GLY A 160 1.95 -15.06 9.74
C GLY A 160 3.38 -15.46 9.41
N TYR A 161 4.22 -14.51 8.96
CA TYR A 161 5.64 -14.78 8.70
C TYR A 161 6.35 -15.30 9.96
N ARG A 162 6.24 -14.59 11.09
CA ARG A 162 6.94 -14.99 12.32
C ARG A 162 6.51 -16.38 12.83
N LYS A 163 5.23 -16.72 12.73
CA LYS A 163 4.70 -17.98 13.27
C LYS A 163 4.87 -19.17 12.32
N LEU A 164 4.63 -18.96 11.03
CA LEU A 164 4.59 -20.04 10.04
C LEU A 164 5.96 -20.27 9.38
N ILE A 165 6.76 -19.23 9.20
CA ILE A 165 8.08 -19.32 8.54
C ILE A 165 9.20 -19.12 9.56
N GLY A 166 9.29 -17.93 10.17
CA GLY A 166 10.43 -17.55 11.02
C GLY A 166 10.69 -18.52 12.18
N ARG A 167 9.64 -19.05 12.83
CA ARG A 167 9.77 -20.05 13.91
C ARG A 167 10.38 -21.38 13.46
N HIS A 168 10.34 -21.68 12.16
CA HIS A 168 10.81 -22.94 11.58
C HIS A 168 12.11 -22.77 10.78
N LEU A 169 12.72 -21.58 10.79
CA LEU A 169 14.04 -21.37 10.20
C LEU A 169 15.14 -21.97 11.09
N PRO A 170 16.24 -22.46 10.50
CA PRO A 170 17.39 -22.94 11.26
C PRO A 170 17.93 -21.80 12.14
N CYS A 171 18.14 -22.09 13.42
CA CYS A 171 18.58 -21.11 14.41
C CYS A 171 20.09 -20.84 14.26
N ASP A 172 20.50 -19.95 13.36
CA ASP A 172 21.92 -19.57 13.23
C ASP A 172 22.41 -18.62 14.36
N THR A 173 21.51 -18.20 15.26
CA THR A 173 21.81 -17.31 16.40
C THR A 173 21.31 -17.83 17.75
N CYS A 174 21.09 -19.14 17.87
CA CYS A 174 21.01 -19.76 19.19
C CYS A 174 22.42 -19.79 19.82
N VAL A 175 22.92 -18.64 20.28
CA VAL A 175 23.87 -18.66 21.39
C VAL A 175 23.04 -19.18 22.56
N VAL A 176 23.20 -20.46 22.87
CA VAL A 176 22.76 -21.00 24.15
C VAL A 176 23.61 -20.24 25.18
N GLU A 177 23.03 -19.23 25.83
CA GLU A 177 23.55 -18.72 27.11
C GLU A 177 23.53 -19.90 28.09
N GLY A 178 24.60 -20.70 28.10
CA GLY A 178 24.61 -21.93 28.87
C GLY A 178 25.82 -22.85 28.74
N GLU A 179 26.91 -22.48 28.07
CA GLU A 179 28.17 -23.23 28.19
C GLU A 179 29.30 -22.29 28.62
N GLU A 180 29.46 -22.16 29.94
CA GLU A 180 30.76 -21.81 30.52
C GLU A 180 31.80 -22.83 30.02
N LYS A 181 32.77 -22.35 29.25
CA LYS A 181 33.99 -23.11 28.94
C LYS A 181 34.63 -23.58 30.26
N PRO A 182 34.92 -24.87 30.47
CA PRO A 182 35.70 -25.26 31.63
C PRO A 182 37.10 -24.65 31.50
N LEU A 183 37.53 -23.97 32.56
CA LEU A 183 38.92 -23.54 32.73
C LEU A 183 39.82 -24.77 32.58
N HIS A 184 40.69 -24.75 31.58
CA HIS A 184 41.88 -25.60 31.58
C HIS A 184 42.92 -24.95 32.50
N ASN A 185 43.30 -25.74 33.51
CA ASN A 185 44.38 -25.50 34.47
C ASN A 185 45.71 -25.09 33.84
#